data_AF-A0A965ACB9-F1
#
_entry.id   AF-A0A965ACB9-F1
#
_cell.length_a   1.000
_cell.length_b   1.000
_cell.length_c   1.000
_cell.angle_alpha   90.00
_cell.angle_beta   90.00
_cell.angle_gamma   90.00
#
_symmetry.space_group_name_H-M   'P 1'
#
loop_
_entity.id
_entity.type
_entity.pdbx_description
1 polymer ?
#
loop_
_entity_poly.entity_id
_entity_poly.type
_entity_poly.pdbx_seq_one_letter_code
_entity_poly.pdbx_strand_id
1 'polypeptide(L)'
;MTSKYLLFILSLLALVSCRSTQTQVKSGTIKPPAQFAGDHTYANDSVLHWKSFFKDERLLAWLDSGLRNNQDVKQTFARISLANADVKLARGNFLPQLNLTTAAGMQRFGDYTVDGVGNFDTNLSDNITPDRRIPEHIPDLYLGLQAQWEADIWGKLKNRKKAAVARYLSSTQAWNDSRLLLLYHIAERYYQLQTLDYKLKVTQENELLQVRALELIRAQKQAGVVTELAVKQFEAQTLNTKALAFNLQREIRQVEYEFNLLTGTMPAPVERTSLSITDQFLKVNTLITPEQILKIRPDV
;
A
#
# COMPACT_ATOMS: atom_id res chain seq x y z
N MET A 1 -1.13 -44.73 -49.76
CA MET A 1 -1.55 -43.38 -49.31
C MET A 1 -1.15 -43.07 -47.86
N THR A 2 -0.08 -43.64 -47.29
CA THR A 2 -0.02 -43.77 -45.82
C THR A 2 1.08 -42.96 -45.13
N SER A 3 2.29 -42.80 -45.69
CA SER A 3 3.38 -42.12 -44.96
C SER A 3 3.39 -40.58 -45.10
N LYS A 4 3.19 -40.04 -46.31
CA LYS A 4 3.21 -38.58 -46.55
C LYS A 4 2.06 -37.83 -45.86
N TYR A 5 0.87 -38.43 -45.83
CA TYR A 5 -0.29 -37.87 -45.15
C TYR A 5 -0.17 -37.98 -43.62
N LEU A 6 0.44 -39.06 -43.11
CA LEU A 6 0.70 -39.21 -41.67
C LEU A 6 1.69 -38.14 -41.18
N LEU A 7 2.78 -37.89 -41.90
CA LEU A 7 3.74 -36.82 -41.58
C LEU A 7 3.10 -35.43 -41.64
N PHE A 8 2.22 -35.19 -42.62
CA PHE A 8 1.50 -33.91 -42.71
C PHE A 8 0.53 -33.71 -41.54
N ILE A 9 -0.23 -34.75 -41.17
CA ILE A 9 -1.14 -34.72 -40.02
C ILE A 9 -0.35 -34.56 -38.71
N LEU A 10 0.77 -35.25 -38.53
CA LEU A 10 1.63 -35.11 -37.35
C LEU A 10 2.20 -33.68 -37.24
N SER A 11 2.58 -33.07 -38.37
CA SER A 11 3.03 -31.67 -38.40
C SER A 11 1.92 -30.69 -38.03
N LEU A 12 0.68 -30.93 -38.49
CA LEU A 12 -0.48 -30.11 -38.14
C LEU A 12 -0.84 -30.25 -36.66
N LEU A 13 -0.80 -31.46 -36.10
CA LEU A 13 -1.04 -31.69 -34.67
C LEU A 13 0.03 -31.03 -33.78
N ALA A 14 1.30 -31.07 -34.18
CA ALA A 14 2.38 -30.38 -33.48
C ALA A 14 2.24 -28.84 -33.52
N LEU A 15 1.68 -28.29 -34.59
CA LEU A 15 1.40 -26.85 -34.71
C LEU A 15 0.21 -26.39 -33.86
N VAL A 16 -0.78 -27.26 -33.61
CA VAL A 16 -1.97 -26.93 -32.82
C VAL A 16 -1.76 -27.12 -31.32
N SER A 17 -0.85 -28.02 -30.90
CA SER A 17 -0.60 -28.32 -29.48
C SER A 17 0.17 -27.24 -28.70
N CYS A 18 0.76 -26.24 -29.37
CA CYS A 18 1.57 -25.19 -28.73
C CYS A 18 0.84 -23.88 -28.43
N ARG A 19 -0.50 -23.84 -28.50
CA ARG A 19 -1.26 -22.61 -28.22
C ARG A 19 -1.29 -22.31 -26.72
N SER A 20 -0.69 -21.19 -26.31
CA SER A 20 -0.82 -20.65 -24.94
C SER A 20 -2.28 -20.46 -24.55
N THR A 21 -2.68 -20.93 -23.37
CA THR A 21 -4.02 -20.72 -22.83
C THR A 21 -4.28 -19.23 -22.65
N GLN A 22 -5.26 -18.72 -23.39
CA GLN A 22 -5.69 -17.34 -23.28
C GLN A 22 -6.79 -17.29 -22.22
N THR A 23 -6.41 -17.02 -20.97
CA THR A 23 -7.38 -16.87 -19.89
C THR A 23 -8.21 -15.60 -20.12
N GLN A 24 -9.47 -15.77 -20.49
CA GLN A 24 -10.46 -14.71 -20.47
C GLN A 24 -10.59 -14.24 -19.01
N VAL A 25 -10.46 -12.94 -18.77
CA VAL A 25 -10.78 -12.37 -17.45
C VAL A 25 -12.28 -12.55 -17.26
N LYS A 26 -12.68 -13.49 -16.42
CA LYS A 26 -14.08 -13.62 -16.02
C LYS A 26 -14.40 -12.44 -15.11
N SER A 27 -15.04 -11.41 -15.65
CA SER A 27 -15.66 -10.38 -14.82
C SER A 27 -16.78 -11.05 -14.02
N GLY A 28 -16.61 -11.19 -12.71
CA GLY A 28 -17.65 -11.73 -11.84
C GLY A 28 -18.88 -10.83 -11.90
N THR A 29 -19.98 -11.34 -12.43
CA THR A 29 -21.26 -10.61 -12.52
C THR A 29 -22.00 -10.69 -11.19
N ILE A 30 -21.46 -10.03 -10.17
CA ILE A 30 -22.27 -9.69 -8.99
C ILE A 30 -23.17 -8.54 -9.45
N LYS A 31 -24.49 -8.79 -9.50
CA LYS A 31 -25.49 -7.75 -9.76
C LYS A 31 -25.87 -7.12 -8.42
N PRO A 32 -25.38 -5.92 -8.08
CA PRO A 32 -25.81 -5.26 -6.86
C PRO A 32 -27.30 -4.91 -6.95
N PRO A 33 -28.00 -4.72 -5.81
CA PRO A 33 -29.37 -4.22 -5.83
C PRO A 33 -29.42 -2.84 -6.50
N ALA A 34 -30.57 -2.51 -7.10
CA ALA A 34 -30.74 -1.23 -7.78
C ALA A 34 -30.66 -0.03 -6.81
N GLN A 35 -30.94 -0.24 -5.53
CA GLN A 35 -31.05 0.81 -4.51
C GLN A 35 -30.51 0.31 -3.17
N PHE A 36 -30.00 1.23 -2.35
CA PHE A 36 -29.76 0.97 -0.93
C PHE A 36 -31.09 0.83 -0.18
N ALA A 37 -31.07 0.22 1.02
CA ALA A 37 -32.26 0.13 1.85
C ALA A 37 -32.75 1.54 2.27
N GLY A 38 -33.92 1.94 1.78
CA GLY A 38 -34.57 3.23 2.05
C GLY A 38 -35.20 3.87 0.81
N ASP A 39 -36.35 4.53 0.97
CA ASP A 39 -37.08 5.23 -0.10
C ASP A 39 -36.42 6.58 -0.43
N HIS A 40 -35.29 6.58 -1.15
CA HIS A 40 -34.68 7.82 -1.63
C HIS A 40 -34.52 7.82 -3.15
N THR A 41 -34.90 8.94 -3.76
CA THR A 41 -34.73 9.19 -5.20
C THR A 41 -33.32 9.71 -5.46
N TYR A 42 -32.59 9.02 -6.33
CA TYR A 42 -31.20 9.35 -6.66
C TYR A 42 -31.14 10.39 -7.78
N ALA A 43 -30.34 11.45 -7.63
CA ALA A 43 -30.01 12.36 -8.73
C ALA A 43 -28.75 11.86 -9.42
N ASN A 44 -28.79 11.75 -10.75
CA ASN A 44 -27.79 11.05 -11.57
C ASN A 44 -26.37 11.65 -11.58
N ASP A 45 -26.09 12.70 -10.83
CA ASP A 45 -24.85 13.43 -10.97
C ASP A 45 -24.49 14.11 -9.64
N SER A 46 -23.51 13.55 -8.92
CA SER A 46 -22.52 14.25 -8.10
C SER A 46 -21.83 13.26 -7.16
N VAL A 47 -20.72 12.69 -7.62
CA VAL A 47 -19.68 12.24 -6.67
C VAL A 47 -19.19 13.51 -5.98
N LEU A 48 -19.60 13.74 -4.74
CA LEU A 48 -19.18 14.92 -3.99
C LEU A 48 -17.68 14.84 -3.76
N HIS A 49 -16.96 15.85 -4.25
CA HIS A 49 -15.56 16.03 -3.90
C HIS A 49 -15.46 16.27 -2.38
N TRP A 50 -14.48 15.66 -1.71
CA TRP A 50 -14.37 15.71 -0.25
C TRP A 50 -14.31 17.14 0.30
N LYS A 51 -13.72 18.08 -0.45
CA LYS A 51 -13.72 19.51 -0.10
C LYS A 51 -15.11 20.16 -0.04
N SER A 52 -16.06 19.65 -0.80
CA SER A 52 -17.46 20.10 -0.78
C SER A 52 -18.28 19.37 0.27
N PHE A 53 -17.80 18.23 0.75
CA PHE A 53 -18.46 17.40 1.76
C PHE A 53 -18.18 17.93 3.18
N PHE A 54 -16.93 18.23 3.50
CA PHE A 54 -16.56 18.81 4.79
C PHE A 54 -16.68 20.33 4.76
N LYS A 55 -17.36 20.91 5.77
CA LYS A 55 -17.58 22.36 5.89
C LYS A 55 -16.60 23.07 6.83
N ASP A 56 -15.96 22.33 7.73
CA ASP A 56 -15.02 22.89 8.69
C ASP A 56 -13.67 23.22 8.02
N GLU A 57 -13.32 24.51 7.98
CA GLU A 57 -12.07 25.01 7.39
C GLU A 57 -10.81 24.44 8.08
N ARG A 58 -10.85 24.21 9.40
CA ARG A 58 -9.71 23.61 10.12
C ARG A 58 -9.53 22.16 9.71
N LEU A 59 -10.62 21.40 9.61
CA LEU A 59 -10.56 20.03 9.11
C LEU A 59 -10.04 19.99 7.67
N LEU A 60 -10.53 20.87 6.80
CA LEU A 60 -10.04 20.95 5.41
C LEU A 60 -8.53 21.21 5.34
N ALA A 61 -8.00 22.10 6.18
CA ALA A 61 -6.56 22.36 6.27
C ALA A 61 -5.77 21.12 6.72
N TRP A 62 -6.27 20.37 7.70
CA TRP A 62 -5.64 19.12 8.15
C TRP A 62 -5.69 18.02 7.10
N LEU A 63 -6.80 17.89 6.36
CA LEU A 63 -6.93 16.93 5.26
C LEU A 63 -5.93 17.25 4.12
N ASP A 64 -5.81 18.52 3.75
CA ASP A 64 -4.81 18.97 2.76
C ASP A 64 -3.36 18.73 3.26
N SER A 65 -3.08 18.96 4.55
CA SER A 65 -1.78 18.68 5.16
C SER A 65 -1.45 17.19 5.14
N GLY A 66 -2.40 16.34 5.55
CA GLY A 66 -2.23 14.89 5.56
C GLY A 66 -1.94 14.32 4.18
N LEU A 67 -2.69 14.73 3.15
CA LEU A 67 -2.44 14.29 1.77
C LEU A 67 -1.04 14.65 1.25
N ARG A 68 -0.43 15.73 1.76
CA ARG A 68 0.91 16.16 1.34
C ARG A 68 2.03 15.49 2.14
N ASN A 69 1.79 15.24 3.43
CA ASN A 69 2.85 14.90 4.38
C ASN A 69 2.88 13.43 4.78
N ASN A 70 1.74 12.73 4.71
CA ASN A 70 1.62 11.33 5.11
C ASN A 70 2.57 10.42 4.32
N GLN A 71 3.27 9.55 5.04
CA GLN A 71 4.31 8.68 4.46
C GLN A 71 3.73 7.48 3.72
N ASP A 72 2.58 6.95 4.16
CA ASP A 72 1.94 5.79 3.51
C ASP A 72 1.44 6.18 2.12
N VAL A 73 0.85 7.37 1.97
CA VAL A 73 0.44 7.90 0.65
C VAL A 73 1.65 8.15 -0.26
N LYS A 74 2.78 8.63 0.29
CA LYS A 74 4.03 8.77 -0.48
C LYS A 74 4.59 7.42 -0.89
N GLN A 75 4.51 6.42 -0.02
CA GLN A 75 4.95 5.06 -0.31
C GLN A 75 4.10 4.43 -1.41
N THR A 76 2.78 4.55 -1.35
CA THR A 76 1.88 4.03 -2.40
C THR A 76 2.08 4.75 -3.72
N PHE A 77 2.36 6.07 -3.69
CA PHE A 77 2.76 6.81 -4.89
C PHE A 77 4.06 6.29 -5.50
N ALA A 78 5.08 6.00 -4.69
CA ALA A 78 6.34 5.43 -5.17
C ALA A 78 6.15 4.05 -5.82
N ARG A 79 5.20 3.24 -5.33
CA ARG A 79 4.85 1.93 -5.93
C ARG A 79 4.32 2.07 -7.37
N ILE A 80 3.66 3.18 -7.72
CA ILE A 80 3.27 3.47 -9.11
C ILE A 80 4.50 3.56 -10.01
N SER A 81 5.54 4.25 -9.54
CA SER A 81 6.78 4.42 -10.29
C SER A 81 7.51 3.09 -10.49
N LEU A 82 7.53 2.24 -9.45
CA LEU A 82 8.07 0.87 -9.54
C LEU A 82 7.29 0.04 -10.57
N ALA A 83 5.96 0.03 -10.49
CA ALA A 83 5.14 -0.71 -11.43
C ALA A 83 5.29 -0.21 -12.89
N ASN A 84 5.50 1.09 -13.09
CA ASN A 84 5.81 1.64 -14.40
C ASN A 84 7.20 1.18 -14.91
N ALA A 85 8.19 1.09 -14.03
CA ALA A 85 9.50 0.53 -14.38
C ALA A 85 9.37 -0.94 -14.82
N ASP A 86 8.55 -1.74 -14.15
CA ASP A 86 8.26 -3.13 -14.56
C ASP A 86 7.61 -3.21 -15.94
N VAL A 87 6.71 -2.27 -16.28
CA VAL A 87 6.15 -2.17 -17.64
C VAL A 87 7.25 -1.89 -18.67
N LYS A 88 8.21 -1.00 -18.35
CA LYS A 88 9.36 -0.70 -19.23
C LYS A 88 10.27 -1.91 -19.39
N LEU A 89 10.58 -2.63 -18.31
CA LEU A 89 11.35 -3.88 -18.36
C LEU A 89 10.65 -4.94 -19.21
N ALA A 90 9.35 -5.14 -18.99
CA ALA A 90 8.56 -6.08 -19.78
C ALA A 90 8.50 -5.70 -21.27
N ARG A 91 8.51 -4.40 -21.60
CA ARG A 91 8.64 -3.91 -22.98
C ARG A 91 10.04 -4.14 -23.53
N GLY A 92 11.09 -3.96 -22.72
CA GLY A 92 12.48 -4.20 -23.10
C GLY A 92 12.75 -5.64 -23.53
N ASN A 93 12.06 -6.62 -22.94
CA ASN A 93 12.18 -8.03 -23.31
C ASN A 93 11.80 -8.37 -24.76
N PHE A 94 11.13 -7.46 -25.49
CA PHE A 94 10.86 -7.64 -26.92
C PHE A 94 12.06 -7.29 -27.82
N LEU A 95 13.05 -6.60 -27.27
CA LEU A 95 14.25 -6.18 -27.98
C LEU A 95 15.37 -7.22 -27.77
N PRO A 96 16.31 -7.35 -28.71
CA PRO A 96 17.49 -8.17 -28.49
C PRO A 96 18.33 -7.60 -27.34
N GLN A 97 18.78 -8.47 -26.46
CA GLN A 97 19.76 -8.15 -25.42
C GLN A 97 21.16 -8.36 -25.99
N LEU A 98 22.01 -7.34 -25.93
CA LEU A 98 23.39 -7.39 -26.39
C LEU A 98 24.31 -7.46 -25.18
N ASN A 99 25.12 -8.51 -25.10
CA ASN A 99 26.10 -8.72 -24.05
C ASN A 99 27.50 -8.66 -24.65
N LEU A 100 28.37 -7.83 -24.08
CA LEU A 100 29.80 -7.89 -24.32
C LEU A 100 30.41 -8.79 -23.25
N THR A 101 31.04 -9.87 -23.68
CA THR A 101 31.70 -10.82 -22.81
C THR A 101 33.19 -10.75 -23.05
N THR A 102 33.93 -10.48 -21.98
CA THR A 102 35.39 -10.47 -21.94
C THR A 102 35.82 -11.49 -20.90
N ALA A 103 36.65 -12.47 -21.27
CA ALA A 103 37.29 -13.37 -20.33
C ALA A 103 38.78 -13.44 -20.62
N ALA A 104 39.58 -13.53 -19.56
CA ALA A 104 41.00 -13.78 -19.63
C ALA A 104 41.33 -14.84 -18.58
N GLY A 105 42.03 -15.86 -19.02
CA GLY A 105 42.40 -17.02 -18.23
C GLY A 105 43.78 -17.50 -18.64
N MET A 106 44.28 -18.46 -17.88
CA MET A 106 45.53 -19.13 -18.17
C MET A 106 45.32 -20.60 -17.89
N GLN A 107 45.57 -21.42 -18.90
CA GLN A 107 45.48 -22.85 -18.82
C GLN A 107 46.87 -23.43 -18.59
N ARG A 108 46.99 -24.28 -17.57
CA ARG A 108 48.16 -25.14 -17.34
C ARG A 108 47.67 -26.58 -17.26
N PHE A 109 48.31 -27.47 -18.03
CA PHE A 109 48.07 -28.90 -17.92
C PHE A 109 48.76 -29.45 -16.67
N GLY A 110 48.15 -30.44 -16.03
CA GLY A 110 48.76 -31.10 -14.88
C GLY A 110 49.96 -31.96 -15.31
N ASP A 111 51.02 -31.95 -14.52
CA ASP A 111 52.32 -32.53 -14.89
C ASP A 111 52.27 -34.04 -15.22
N TYR A 112 51.30 -34.77 -14.65
CA TYR A 112 51.12 -36.23 -14.82
C TYR A 112 49.84 -36.61 -15.59
N THR A 113 49.30 -35.71 -16.41
CA THR A 113 48.18 -36.03 -17.31
C THR A 113 48.68 -36.41 -18.69
N VAL A 114 47.84 -37.08 -19.49
CA VAL A 114 48.16 -37.43 -20.88
C VAL A 114 48.60 -36.19 -21.68
N ASP A 115 47.91 -35.06 -21.49
CA ASP A 115 48.27 -33.79 -22.16
C ASP A 115 49.55 -33.17 -21.59
N GLY A 116 49.77 -33.23 -20.27
CA GLY A 116 50.96 -32.67 -19.63
C GLY A 116 52.25 -33.41 -20.01
N VAL A 117 52.24 -34.74 -19.93
CA VAL A 117 53.36 -35.60 -20.33
C VAL A 117 53.59 -35.50 -21.84
N GLY A 118 52.53 -35.54 -22.65
CA GLY A 118 52.63 -35.40 -24.10
C GLY A 118 53.25 -34.07 -24.53
N ASN A 119 52.86 -32.96 -23.90
CA ASN A 119 53.44 -31.64 -24.19
C ASN A 119 54.91 -31.54 -23.75
N PHE A 120 55.27 -32.15 -22.61
CA PHE A 120 56.65 -32.21 -22.12
C PHE A 120 57.56 -32.99 -23.09
N ASP A 121 57.18 -34.22 -23.45
CA ASP A 121 57.96 -35.07 -24.35
C ASP A 121 58.07 -34.46 -25.76
N THR A 122 57.01 -33.83 -26.24
CA THR A 122 57.02 -33.12 -27.53
C THR A 122 58.07 -32.01 -27.54
N ASN A 123 58.22 -31.26 -26.44
CA ASN A 123 59.19 -30.17 -26.33
C ASN A 123 60.66 -30.63 -26.23
N LEU A 124 60.92 -31.94 -26.04
CA LEU A 124 62.26 -32.54 -26.00
C LEU A 124 62.78 -32.99 -27.39
N SER A 125 61.94 -32.96 -28.42
CA SER A 125 62.32 -33.41 -29.76
C SER A 125 63.29 -32.43 -30.45
N ASP A 126 64.41 -32.95 -30.97
CA ASP A 126 65.42 -32.18 -31.72
C ASP A 126 64.88 -31.56 -33.03
N ASN A 127 63.74 -32.04 -33.52
CA ASN A 127 63.09 -31.54 -34.72
C ASN A 127 62.19 -30.30 -34.46
N ILE A 128 62.07 -29.83 -33.22
CA ILE A 128 61.23 -28.69 -32.83
C ILE A 128 62.10 -27.50 -32.42
N THR A 129 61.94 -26.39 -33.12
CA THR A 129 62.64 -25.13 -32.83
C THR A 129 62.08 -24.45 -31.57
N PRO A 130 62.87 -23.60 -30.86
CA PRO A 130 62.43 -22.97 -29.61
C PRO A 130 61.12 -22.16 -29.70
N ASP A 131 60.84 -21.55 -30.86
CA ASP A 131 59.62 -20.79 -31.17
C ASP A 131 58.37 -21.67 -31.34
N ARG A 132 58.55 -22.99 -31.49
CA ARG A 132 57.48 -23.98 -31.70
C ARG A 132 57.21 -24.84 -30.46
N ARG A 133 57.88 -24.58 -29.34
CA ARG A 133 57.65 -25.28 -28.08
C ARG A 133 56.30 -24.88 -27.48
N ILE A 134 55.58 -25.85 -26.96
CA ILE A 134 54.29 -25.65 -26.29
C ILE A 134 54.56 -25.00 -24.92
N PRO A 135 54.06 -23.79 -24.63
CA PRO A 135 54.29 -23.13 -23.36
C PRO A 135 53.52 -23.82 -22.22
N GLU A 136 54.11 -23.86 -21.03
CA GLU A 136 53.48 -24.43 -19.81
C GLU A 136 52.22 -23.66 -19.39
N HIS A 137 52.22 -22.35 -19.67
CA HIS A 137 51.13 -21.43 -19.38
C HIS A 137 50.55 -20.92 -20.69
N ILE A 138 49.36 -21.42 -21.04
CA ILE A 138 48.66 -21.06 -22.27
C ILE A 138 47.64 -19.96 -21.94
N PRO A 139 47.78 -18.75 -22.49
CA PRO A 139 46.78 -17.70 -22.29
C PRO A 139 45.47 -18.08 -22.98
N ASP A 140 44.36 -17.94 -22.27
CA ASP A 140 43.00 -18.11 -22.79
C ASP A 140 42.30 -16.75 -22.77
N LEU A 141 42.14 -16.12 -23.93
CA LEU A 141 41.53 -14.79 -24.06
C LEU A 141 40.27 -14.89 -24.91
N TYR A 142 39.14 -14.46 -24.36
CA TYR A 142 37.86 -14.40 -25.05
C TYR A 142 37.33 -12.97 -25.06
N LEU A 143 37.07 -12.45 -26.24
CA LEU A 143 36.35 -11.19 -26.46
C LEU A 143 35.23 -11.47 -27.46
N GLY A 144 33.98 -11.38 -27.00
CA GLY A 144 32.83 -11.72 -27.82
C GLY A 144 31.64 -10.80 -27.56
N LEU A 145 30.90 -10.49 -28.63
CA LEU A 145 29.58 -9.88 -28.57
C LEU A 145 28.53 -10.97 -28.78
N GLN A 146 27.56 -11.06 -27.87
CA GLN A 146 26.49 -12.04 -27.93
C GLN A 146 25.13 -11.33 -27.93
N ALA A 147 24.24 -11.74 -28.83
CA ALA A 147 22.87 -11.23 -28.90
C ALA A 147 21.88 -12.33 -28.52
N GLN A 148 20.95 -12.04 -27.61
CA GLN A 148 19.89 -12.95 -27.21
C GLN A 148 18.52 -12.31 -27.50
N TRP A 149 17.67 -13.02 -28.23
CA TRP A 149 16.33 -12.54 -28.57
C TRP A 149 15.34 -13.70 -28.59
N GLU A 150 14.14 -13.46 -28.06
CA GLU A 150 13.04 -14.43 -28.04
C GLU A 150 11.91 -13.93 -28.95
N ALA A 151 11.61 -14.67 -30.01
CA ALA A 151 10.45 -14.40 -30.86
C ALA A 151 9.14 -14.75 -30.12
N ASP A 152 8.23 -13.78 -29.99
CA ASP A 152 6.97 -13.98 -29.25
C ASP A 152 5.87 -14.63 -30.10
N ILE A 153 6.10 -15.86 -30.56
CA ILE A 153 5.17 -16.59 -31.45
C ILE A 153 3.84 -16.91 -30.73
N TRP A 154 3.94 -17.28 -29.44
CA TRP A 154 2.80 -17.77 -28.66
C TRP A 154 2.22 -16.73 -27.68
N GLY A 155 2.76 -15.51 -27.67
CA GLY A 155 2.26 -14.41 -26.83
C GLY A 155 2.72 -14.43 -25.37
N LYS A 156 3.78 -15.19 -25.03
CA LYS A 156 4.38 -15.22 -23.68
C LYS A 156 4.83 -13.82 -23.26
N LEU A 157 5.59 -13.13 -24.12
CA LEU A 157 6.10 -11.78 -23.80
C LEU A 157 4.96 -10.76 -23.80
N LYS A 158 4.01 -10.88 -24.75
CA LYS A 158 2.80 -10.05 -24.83
C LYS A 158 1.95 -10.16 -23.57
N ASN A 159 1.73 -11.37 -23.06
CA ASN A 159 0.94 -11.59 -21.85
C ASN A 159 1.69 -11.11 -20.60
N ARG A 160 3.02 -11.29 -20.52
CA ARG A 160 3.84 -10.72 -19.43
C ARG A 160 3.75 -9.19 -19.40
N LYS A 161 3.84 -8.52 -20.55
CA LYS A 161 3.64 -7.06 -20.65
C LYS A 161 2.24 -6.65 -20.24
N LYS A 162 1.19 -7.34 -20.72
CA LYS A 162 -0.20 -7.06 -20.32
C LYS A 162 -0.39 -7.18 -18.81
N ALA A 163 0.19 -8.20 -18.18
CA ALA A 163 0.15 -8.38 -16.74
C ALA A 163 0.86 -7.25 -16.00
N ALA A 164 2.03 -6.80 -16.47
CA ALA A 164 2.73 -5.65 -15.90
C ALA A 164 1.89 -4.36 -15.98
N VAL A 165 1.23 -4.12 -17.12
CA VAL A 165 0.31 -2.97 -17.28
C VAL A 165 -0.87 -3.06 -16.33
N ALA A 166 -1.48 -4.24 -16.17
CA ALA A 166 -2.58 -4.43 -15.22
C ALA A 166 -2.13 -4.15 -13.77
N ARG A 167 -0.92 -4.58 -13.37
CA ARG A 167 -0.35 -4.24 -12.06
C ARG A 167 -0.09 -2.75 -11.89
N TYR A 168 0.38 -2.08 -12.93
CA TYR A 168 0.53 -0.62 -12.92
C TYR A 168 -0.80 0.09 -12.70
N LEU A 169 -1.85 -0.28 -13.44
CA LEU A 169 -3.20 0.29 -13.24
C LEU A 169 -3.74 0.00 -11.84
N SER A 170 -3.56 -1.22 -11.33
CA SER A 170 -3.91 -1.60 -9.96
C SER A 170 -3.14 -0.78 -8.92
N SER A 171 -1.85 -0.48 -9.15
CA SER A 171 -1.05 0.35 -8.24
C SER A 171 -1.54 1.80 -8.17
N THR A 172 -2.01 2.37 -9.28
CA THR A 172 -2.65 3.69 -9.31
C THR A 172 -3.92 3.69 -8.48
N GLN A 173 -4.70 2.61 -8.57
CA GLN A 173 -5.93 2.49 -7.81
C GLN A 173 -5.68 2.26 -6.32
N ALA A 174 -4.68 1.46 -5.95
CA ALA A 174 -4.21 1.33 -4.56
C ALA A 174 -3.73 2.66 -3.97
N TRP A 175 -3.13 3.54 -4.78
CA TRP A 175 -2.79 4.90 -4.35
C TRP A 175 -4.04 5.75 -4.09
N ASN A 176 -5.04 5.71 -4.98
CA ASN A 176 -6.32 6.38 -4.75
C ASN A 176 -7.03 5.86 -3.48
N ASP A 177 -6.99 4.56 -3.24
CA ASP A 177 -7.55 3.92 -2.04
C ASP A 177 -6.87 4.43 -0.77
N SER A 178 -5.52 4.43 -0.75
CA SER A 178 -4.76 4.92 0.40
C SER A 178 -5.06 6.40 0.71
N ARG A 179 -5.29 7.22 -0.31
CA ARG A 179 -5.70 8.62 -0.12
C ARG A 179 -7.09 8.74 0.47
N LEU A 180 -8.04 7.94 0.01
CA LEU A 180 -9.41 7.93 0.53
C LEU A 180 -9.44 7.47 1.99
N LEU A 181 -8.74 6.38 2.33
CA LEU A 181 -8.62 5.87 3.69
C LEU A 181 -7.94 6.87 4.61
N LEU A 182 -6.89 7.54 4.14
CA LEU A 182 -6.24 8.60 4.92
C LEU A 182 -7.21 9.75 5.25
N LEU A 183 -7.95 10.23 4.25
CA LEU A 183 -8.95 11.30 4.46
C LEU A 183 -10.02 10.85 5.46
N TYR A 184 -10.50 9.61 5.35
CA TYR A 184 -11.44 9.02 6.30
C TYR A 184 -10.89 9.03 7.73
N HIS A 185 -9.68 8.49 7.94
CA HIS A 185 -9.10 8.38 9.27
C HIS A 185 -8.77 9.74 9.90
N ILE A 186 -8.31 10.72 9.10
CA ILE A 186 -8.10 12.09 9.60
C ILE A 186 -9.43 12.68 10.07
N ALA A 187 -10.49 12.59 9.25
CA ALA A 187 -11.80 13.11 9.63
C ALA A 187 -12.38 12.40 10.85
N GLU A 188 -12.30 11.07 10.91
CA GLU A 188 -12.74 10.25 12.04
C GLU A 188 -12.05 10.68 13.34
N ARG A 189 -10.71 10.78 13.33
CA ARG A 189 -9.93 11.19 14.50
C ARG A 189 -10.21 12.64 14.89
N TYR A 190 -10.42 13.54 13.92
CA TYR A 190 -10.81 14.93 14.18
C TYR A 190 -12.15 15.02 14.94
N TYR A 191 -13.18 14.32 14.46
CA TYR A 191 -14.49 14.32 15.14
C TYR A 191 -14.45 13.59 16.48
N GLN A 192 -13.62 12.55 16.61
CA GLN A 192 -13.37 11.88 17.90
C GLN A 192 -12.76 12.85 18.92
N LEU A 193 -11.75 13.63 18.52
CA LEU A 193 -11.15 14.68 19.34
C LEU A 193 -12.18 15.71 19.80
N GLN A 194 -13.00 16.23 18.88
CA GLN A 194 -14.08 17.16 19.23
C GLN A 194 -15.08 16.56 20.23
N THR A 195 -15.42 15.28 20.06
CA THR A 195 -16.31 14.56 20.97
C THR A 195 -15.68 14.40 22.36
N LEU A 196 -14.37 14.09 22.43
CA LEU A 196 -13.65 13.96 23.69
C LEU A 196 -13.51 15.31 24.40
N ASP A 197 -13.26 16.40 23.67
CA ASP A 197 -13.22 17.75 24.22
C ASP A 197 -14.57 18.13 24.84
N TYR A 198 -15.67 17.80 24.15
CA TYR A 198 -17.02 18.02 24.68
C TYR A 198 -17.30 17.18 25.94
N LYS A 199 -16.94 15.89 25.93
CA LYS A 199 -17.06 15.01 27.10
C LYS A 199 -16.25 15.53 28.29
N LEU A 200 -15.02 15.99 28.05
CA LEU A 200 -14.16 16.56 29.08
C LEU A 200 -14.80 17.81 29.68
N LYS A 201 -15.30 18.72 28.84
CA LYS A 201 -16.00 19.93 29.29
C LYS A 201 -17.19 19.61 30.19
N VAL A 202 -18.10 18.73 29.76
CA VAL A 202 -19.28 18.33 30.56
C VAL A 202 -18.86 17.65 31.86
N THR A 203 -17.80 16.82 31.82
CA THR A 203 -17.27 16.15 33.02
C THR A 203 -16.72 17.16 34.03
N GLN A 204 -16.00 18.19 33.57
CA GLN A 204 -15.48 19.26 34.42
C GLN A 204 -16.60 20.14 35.00
N GLU A 205 -17.64 20.44 34.21
CA GLU A 205 -18.83 21.14 34.70
C GLU A 205 -19.57 20.32 35.78
N ASN A 206 -19.73 19.01 35.58
CA ASN A 206 -20.31 18.10 36.56
C ASN A 206 -19.45 17.98 37.83
N GLU A 207 -18.13 17.91 37.69
CA GLU A 207 -17.20 17.90 38.82
C GLU A 207 -17.41 19.14 39.70
N LEU A 208 -17.52 20.32 39.09
CA LEU A 208 -17.72 21.58 39.80
C LEU A 208 -19.06 21.61 40.55
N LEU A 209 -20.12 21.05 39.96
CA LEU A 209 -21.41 20.89 40.65
C LEU A 209 -21.30 19.93 41.84
N GLN A 210 -20.58 18.82 41.68
CA GLN A 210 -20.36 17.84 42.76
C GLN A 210 -19.53 18.42 43.92
N VAL A 211 -18.52 19.24 43.63
CA VAL A 211 -17.74 19.95 44.66
C VAL A 211 -18.64 20.87 45.49
N ARG A 212 -19.50 21.66 44.85
CA ARG A 212 -20.47 22.53 45.55
C ARG A 212 -21.48 21.73 46.37
N ALA A 213 -21.96 20.60 45.84
CA ALA A 213 -22.86 19.71 46.56
C ALA A 213 -22.18 19.11 47.80
N LEU A 214 -20.91 18.71 47.69
CA LEU A 214 -20.12 18.20 48.82
C LEU A 214 -19.93 19.26 49.91
N GLU A 215 -19.72 20.53 49.55
CA GLU A 215 -19.66 21.65 50.50
C GLU A 215 -20.98 21.80 51.28
N LEU A 216 -22.12 21.74 50.57
CA LEU A 216 -23.44 21.80 51.20
C LEU A 216 -23.68 20.62 52.16
N ILE A 217 -23.36 19.41 51.74
CA ILE A 217 -23.53 18.20 52.56
C ILE A 217 -22.63 18.24 53.81
N ARG A 218 -21.41 18.79 53.70
CA ARG A 218 -20.52 19.02 54.85
C ARG A 218 -21.12 20.02 55.84
N ALA A 219 -21.72 21.11 55.36
CA ALA A 219 -22.40 22.09 56.21
C ALA A 219 -23.63 21.49 56.91
N GLN A 220 -24.45 20.72 56.19
CA GLN A 220 -25.59 19.99 56.77
C GLN A 220 -25.16 18.98 57.83
N LYS A 221 -24.01 18.32 57.65
CA LYS A 221 -23.45 17.40 58.65
C LYS A 221 -23.03 18.13 59.92
N GLN A 222 -22.44 19.32 59.81
CA GLN A 222 -22.11 20.17 60.97
C GLN A 222 -23.37 20.62 61.72
N ALA A 223 -24.48 20.84 60.99
CA ALA A 223 -25.78 21.13 61.58
C ALA A 223 -26.54 19.88 62.09
N GLY A 224 -25.96 18.68 61.99
CA GLY A 224 -26.57 17.43 62.46
C GLY A 224 -27.70 16.87 61.58
N VAL A 225 -27.88 17.38 60.36
CA VAL A 225 -28.98 17.00 59.44
C VAL A 225 -28.67 15.73 58.66
N VAL A 226 -27.40 15.46 58.36
CA VAL A 226 -26.93 14.30 57.57
C VAL A 226 -25.77 13.57 58.25
N THR A 227 -25.54 12.32 57.85
CA THR A 227 -24.50 11.45 58.42
C THR A 227 -23.14 11.62 57.76
N GLU A 228 -22.06 11.19 58.45
CA GLU A 228 -20.71 11.13 57.86
C GLU A 228 -20.65 10.20 56.63
N LEU A 229 -21.46 9.15 56.61
CA LEU A 229 -21.58 8.25 55.45
C LEU A 229 -21.99 9.02 54.18
N ALA A 230 -22.97 9.93 54.28
CA ALA A 230 -23.41 10.75 53.15
C ALA A 230 -22.27 11.65 52.64
N VAL A 231 -21.51 12.29 53.54
CA VAL A 231 -20.33 13.09 53.17
C VAL A 231 -19.31 12.24 52.41
N LYS A 232 -19.01 11.03 52.90
CA LYS A 232 -18.03 10.13 52.28
C LYS A 232 -18.48 9.59 50.92
N GLN A 233 -19.78 9.35 50.72
CA GLN A 233 -20.33 8.97 49.43
C GLN A 233 -20.17 10.08 48.37
N PHE A 234 -20.52 11.33 48.73
CA PHE A 234 -20.33 12.48 47.82
C PHE A 234 -18.84 12.77 47.54
N GLU A 235 -17.98 12.62 48.54
CA GLU A 235 -16.52 12.76 48.38
C GLU A 235 -15.99 11.71 47.39
N ALA A 236 -16.37 10.45 47.55
CA ALA A 236 -15.99 9.38 46.63
C ALA A 236 -16.50 9.63 45.20
N GLN A 237 -17.76 10.09 45.04
CA GLN A 237 -18.33 10.42 43.73
C GLN A 237 -17.55 11.56 43.03
N THR A 238 -17.19 12.60 43.78
CA THR A 238 -16.39 13.72 43.28
C THR A 238 -15.02 13.24 42.80
N LEU A 239 -14.35 12.40 43.59
CA LEU A 239 -13.04 11.82 43.25
C LEU A 239 -13.13 10.91 42.01
N ASN A 240 -14.19 10.13 41.85
CA ASN A 240 -14.43 9.32 40.67
C ASN A 240 -14.59 10.18 39.41
N THR A 241 -15.31 11.30 39.51
CA THR A 241 -15.51 12.23 38.39
C THR A 241 -14.20 12.93 38.01
N LYS A 242 -13.38 13.31 39.00
CA LYS A 242 -12.00 13.81 38.77
C LYS A 242 -11.13 12.79 38.03
N ALA A 243 -11.16 11.53 38.46
CA ALA A 243 -10.42 10.46 37.80
C ALA A 243 -10.88 10.27 36.34
N LEU A 244 -12.18 10.38 36.08
CA LEU A 244 -12.72 10.34 34.71
C LEU A 244 -12.19 11.49 33.85
N ALA A 245 -12.14 12.72 34.38
CA ALA A 245 -11.57 13.87 33.66
C ALA A 245 -10.10 13.65 33.26
N PHE A 246 -9.27 13.11 34.16
CA PHE A 246 -7.89 12.76 33.85
C PHE A 246 -7.78 11.65 32.78
N ASN A 247 -8.65 10.65 32.81
CA ASN A 247 -8.68 9.61 31.78
C ASN A 247 -9.05 10.19 30.41
N LEU A 248 -10.03 11.09 30.35
CA LEU A 248 -10.41 11.78 29.11
C LEU A 248 -9.26 12.65 28.57
N GLN A 249 -8.54 13.37 29.42
CA GLN A 249 -7.35 14.13 29.01
C GLN A 249 -6.26 13.23 28.42
N ARG A 250 -6.02 12.05 29.02
CA ARG A 250 -5.09 11.06 28.47
C ARG A 250 -5.57 10.54 27.11
N GLU A 251 -6.85 10.24 26.98
CA GLU A 251 -7.45 9.78 25.71
C GLU A 251 -7.31 10.83 24.61
N ILE A 252 -7.58 12.11 24.91
CA ILE A 252 -7.35 13.22 23.97
C ILE A 252 -5.91 13.21 23.49
N ARG A 253 -4.94 13.12 24.40
CA ARG A 253 -3.50 13.09 24.04
C ARG A 253 -3.14 11.89 23.16
N GLN A 254 -3.72 10.71 23.43
CA GLN A 254 -3.49 9.54 22.61
C GLN A 254 -4.03 9.75 21.18
N VAL A 255 -5.27 10.23 21.06
CA VAL A 255 -5.87 10.50 19.75
C VAL A 255 -5.12 11.61 19.01
N GLU A 256 -4.56 12.60 19.70
CA GLU A 256 -3.68 13.61 19.10
C GLU A 256 -2.41 12.99 18.51
N TYR A 257 -1.79 12.01 19.18
CA TYR A 257 -0.62 11.30 18.63
C TYR A 257 -0.97 10.53 17.36
N GLU A 258 -2.08 9.79 17.37
CA GLU A 258 -2.59 9.09 16.19
C GLU A 258 -2.89 10.05 15.04
N PHE A 259 -3.52 11.18 15.35
CA PHE A 259 -3.82 12.22 14.37
C PHE A 259 -2.55 12.79 13.74
N ASN A 260 -1.55 13.15 14.55
CA ASN A 260 -0.28 13.70 14.07
C ASN A 260 0.47 12.70 13.17
N LEU A 261 0.40 11.40 13.49
CA LEU A 261 0.95 10.35 12.63
C LEU A 261 0.27 10.33 11.26
N LEU A 262 -1.06 10.41 11.22
CA LEU A 262 -1.82 10.47 9.97
C LEU A 262 -1.48 11.72 9.16
N THR A 263 -1.35 12.89 9.81
CA THR A 263 -1.01 14.15 9.13
C THR A 263 0.47 14.32 8.83
N GLY A 264 1.33 13.39 9.26
CA GLY A 264 2.78 13.47 9.07
C GLY A 264 3.43 14.65 9.81
N THR A 265 2.84 15.07 10.93
CA THR A 265 3.32 16.18 11.77
C THR A 265 3.95 15.68 13.05
N MET A 266 4.77 16.52 13.68
CA MET A 266 5.36 16.19 14.98
C MET A 266 4.29 16.17 16.08
N PRO A 267 4.49 15.40 17.16
CA PRO A 267 3.56 15.33 18.27
C PRO A 267 3.26 16.71 18.89
N ALA A 268 2.04 17.20 18.70
CA ALA A 268 1.56 18.48 19.19
C ALA A 268 0.04 18.47 19.41
N PRO A 269 -0.51 19.37 20.26
CA PRO A 269 -1.95 19.56 20.35
C PRO A 269 -2.54 19.90 18.98
N VAL A 270 -3.66 19.28 18.63
CA VAL A 270 -4.29 19.47 17.31
C VAL A 270 -5.32 20.59 17.40
N GLU A 271 -5.11 21.69 16.67
CA GLU A 271 -6.10 22.76 16.59
C GLU A 271 -7.39 22.29 15.90
N ARG A 272 -8.54 22.57 16.52
CA ARG A 272 -9.86 22.16 16.02
C ARG A 272 -10.96 23.12 16.42
N THR A 273 -12.10 23.07 15.73
CA THR A 273 -13.32 23.78 16.14
C THR A 273 -14.00 23.03 17.29
N SER A 274 -14.81 23.71 18.10
CA SER A 274 -15.60 23.07 19.15
C SER A 274 -16.89 22.50 18.55
N LEU A 275 -17.24 21.27 18.90
CA LEU A 275 -18.52 20.68 18.50
C LEU A 275 -19.69 21.46 19.13
N SER A 276 -20.66 21.88 18.32
CA SER A 276 -21.98 22.30 18.82
C SER A 276 -22.98 21.15 18.64
N ILE A 277 -23.81 20.87 19.65
CA ILE A 277 -24.86 19.82 19.57
C ILE A 277 -25.84 20.08 18.43
N THR A 278 -25.99 21.34 18.04
CA THR A 278 -26.82 21.79 16.91
C THR A 278 -26.15 21.65 15.54
N ASP A 279 -24.86 21.27 15.48
CA ASP A 279 -24.18 21.09 14.21
C ASP A 279 -24.79 19.91 13.47
N GLN A 280 -25.32 20.22 12.28
CA GLN A 280 -25.96 19.25 11.42
C GLN A 280 -24.94 18.18 11.04
N PHE A 281 -25.16 16.95 11.52
CA PHE A 281 -24.40 15.78 11.08
C PHE A 281 -24.34 15.74 9.55
N LEU A 282 -23.18 15.34 9.03
CA LEU A 282 -22.94 15.18 7.60
C LEU A 282 -24.07 14.34 7.01
N LYS A 283 -24.89 14.94 6.14
CA LYS A 283 -25.93 14.21 5.43
C LYS A 283 -25.23 13.26 4.46
N VAL A 284 -25.51 11.96 4.62
CA VAL A 284 -25.06 10.95 3.66
C VAL A 284 -25.59 11.34 2.29
N ASN A 285 -24.74 11.27 1.27
CA ASN A 285 -25.18 11.52 -0.09
C ASN A 285 -26.12 10.39 -0.53
N THR A 286 -27.43 10.66 -0.52
CA THR A 286 -28.47 9.70 -0.91
C THR A 286 -28.72 9.68 -2.41
N LEU A 287 -27.83 10.27 -3.22
CA LEU A 287 -28.01 10.45 -4.65
C LEU A 287 -27.17 9.48 -5.51
N ILE A 288 -26.48 8.49 -4.91
CA ILE A 288 -25.66 7.50 -5.62
C ILE A 288 -26.22 6.08 -5.47
N THR A 289 -26.34 5.32 -6.57
CA THR A 289 -26.79 3.91 -6.56
C THR A 289 -25.69 2.93 -6.11
N PRO A 290 -26.03 1.72 -5.64
CA PRO A 290 -25.03 0.71 -5.26
C PRO A 290 -24.03 0.37 -6.38
N GLU A 291 -24.49 0.27 -7.63
CA GLU A 291 -23.62 0.02 -8.78
C GLU A 291 -22.64 1.19 -9.03
N GLN A 292 -23.12 2.43 -8.90
CA GLN A 292 -22.28 3.62 -9.05
C GLN A 292 -21.21 3.67 -7.96
N ILE A 293 -21.54 3.35 -6.71
CA ILE A 293 -20.56 3.29 -5.61
C ILE A 293 -19.47 2.25 -5.91
N LEU A 294 -19.84 1.06 -6.34
CA LEU A 294 -18.84 0.01 -6.66
C LEU A 294 -17.91 0.42 -7.81
N LYS A 295 -18.40 1.17 -8.80
CA LYS A 295 -17.58 1.64 -9.93
C LYS A 295 -16.58 2.74 -9.56
N ILE A 296 -16.86 3.53 -8.52
CA ILE A 296 -15.97 4.62 -8.08
C ILE A 296 -15.01 4.20 -6.96
N ARG A 297 -15.26 3.05 -6.33
CA ARG A 297 -14.43 2.54 -5.23
C ARG A 297 -13.05 2.11 -5.73
N PRO A 298 -11.97 2.64 -5.12
CA PRO A 298 -10.62 2.25 -5.50
C PRO A 298 -10.25 0.78 -5.23
N ASP A 299 -10.88 0.13 -4.28
CA ASP A 299 -10.54 -1.24 -3.93
C ASP A 299 -11.24 -2.31 -4.79
N VAL A 300 -12.14 -1.91 -5.71
CA VAL A 300 -12.92 -2.78 -6.62
C VAL A 300 -12.28 -2.81 -8.02
#